data_AF-A0A1A3CBL3-F1
#
_entry.id   AF-A0A1A3CBL3-F1
#
_cell.length_a   1.000
_cell.length_b   1.000
_cell.length_c   1.000
_cell.angle_alpha   90.00
_cell.angle_beta   90.00
_cell.angle_gamma   90.00
#
_symmetry.space_group_name_H-M   'P 1'
#
loop_
_entity.id
_entity.type
_entity.pdbx_description
1 polymer ?
#
loop_
_entity_poly.entity_id
_entity_poly.type
_entity_poly.pdbx_seq_one_letter_code
_entity_poly.pdbx_strand_id
1 'polypeptide(L)'
;MTVRLALASLAVVLAAMAYPWESTMDWWILGVGAAVVIAVFAWWRGQFVTDMIGRRLAIWLRNHSKADGHDPNRVTVVLEVDDPADIGVSLPLVAGYVERFGIRSEKVRVTTHDRDGARTTWVSLTLDARSNLAALQARSADLPLAETAEVAGRRLADHLREAALDAVIVDAVTAPLCPNVREKWSGVVDDCGAISAYGIPVDDRLDERLEEVWSQQQETWTAVEFTGTAGALVMAAVCAFRTPEPVRGVPLTGLTTRRGLQKPLLAALSPDSVELLGVPREPVPSGLAELSRT
;
A
#
# COMPACT_ATOMS: atom_id res chain seq x y z
N MET A 1 -6.27 -18.85 -7.22
CA MET A 1 -6.56 -19.59 -8.47
C MET A 1 -6.65 -21.09 -8.25
N THR A 2 -5.73 -21.70 -7.52
CA THR A 2 -5.74 -23.14 -7.19
C THR A 2 -7.07 -23.66 -6.63
N VAL A 3 -7.62 -23.02 -5.59
CA VAL A 3 -8.91 -23.43 -4.99
C VAL A 3 -10.07 -23.29 -5.98
N ARG A 4 -10.08 -22.22 -6.80
CA ARG A 4 -11.13 -22.02 -7.82
C ARG A 4 -11.11 -23.13 -8.86
N LEU A 5 -9.93 -23.47 -9.35
CA LEU A 5 -9.74 -24.56 -10.32
C LEU A 5 -10.14 -25.91 -9.72
N ALA A 6 -9.74 -26.19 -8.47
CA ALA A 6 -10.10 -27.43 -7.78
C ALA A 6 -11.62 -27.55 -7.57
N LEU A 7 -12.29 -26.48 -7.17
CA LEU A 7 -13.73 -26.49 -6.95
C LEU A 7 -14.52 -26.65 -8.26
N ALA A 8 -14.06 -25.97 -9.31
CA ALA A 8 -14.67 -26.08 -10.63
C ALA A 8 -14.42 -27.45 -11.26
N SER A 9 -13.21 -28.01 -11.15
CA SER A 9 -12.91 -29.35 -11.66
C SER A 9 -13.73 -30.41 -10.93
N LEU A 10 -13.86 -30.31 -9.61
CA LEU A 10 -14.72 -31.18 -8.82
C LEU A 10 -16.19 -31.09 -9.28
N ALA A 11 -16.72 -29.89 -9.46
CA ALA A 11 -18.09 -29.68 -9.91
C ALA A 11 -18.33 -30.26 -11.33
N VAL A 12 -17.37 -30.08 -12.24
CA VAL A 12 -17.43 -30.61 -13.61
C VAL A 12 -17.38 -32.14 -13.60
N VAL A 13 -16.48 -32.75 -12.82
CA VAL A 13 -16.39 -34.21 -12.72
C VAL A 13 -17.68 -34.81 -12.14
N LEU A 14 -18.23 -34.21 -11.08
CA LEU A 14 -19.49 -34.68 -10.50
C LEU A 14 -20.66 -34.58 -11.49
N ALA A 15 -20.75 -33.48 -12.25
CA ALA A 15 -21.77 -33.32 -13.28
C ALA A 15 -21.61 -34.31 -14.44
N ALA A 16 -20.37 -34.62 -14.83
CA ALA A 16 -20.07 -35.61 -15.87
C ALA A 16 -20.36 -37.05 -15.44
N MET A 17 -20.09 -37.39 -14.17
CA MET A 17 -20.38 -38.70 -13.59
C MET A 17 -21.88 -39.00 -13.47
N ALA A 18 -22.74 -37.97 -13.52
CA ALA A 18 -24.20 -38.09 -13.53
C ALA A 18 -24.78 -38.38 -14.93
N TYR A 19 -23.93 -38.54 -15.95
CA TYR A 19 -24.36 -38.95 -17.29
C TYR A 19 -24.63 -40.47 -17.34
N PRO A 20 -25.69 -40.95 -18.01
CA PRO A 20 -26.67 -40.23 -18.83
C PRO A 20 -27.78 -39.63 -17.95
N TRP A 21 -28.01 -38.31 -18.03
CA TRP A 21 -28.92 -37.57 -17.14
C TRP A 21 -30.40 -37.94 -17.33
N GLU A 22 -30.81 -39.08 -16.80
CA GLU A 22 -32.13 -39.68 -16.99
C GLU A 22 -33.09 -39.37 -15.83
N SER A 23 -32.56 -39.10 -14.62
CA SER A 23 -33.37 -38.82 -13.43
C SER A 23 -33.46 -37.33 -13.09
N THR A 24 -34.50 -36.95 -12.33
CA THR A 24 -34.64 -35.59 -11.78
C THR A 24 -33.45 -35.21 -10.90
N MET A 25 -32.85 -36.17 -10.21
CA MET A 25 -31.68 -35.94 -9.35
C MET A 25 -30.43 -35.59 -10.20
N ASP A 26 -30.24 -36.26 -11.34
CA ASP A 26 -29.11 -36.03 -12.24
C ASP A 26 -29.15 -34.62 -12.85
N TRP A 27 -30.35 -34.14 -13.20
CA TRP A 27 -30.57 -32.76 -13.65
C TRP A 27 -30.26 -31.73 -12.56
N TRP A 28 -30.57 -32.03 -11.29
CA TRP A 28 -30.18 -31.16 -10.16
C TRP A 28 -28.67 -31.11 -9.98
N ILE A 29 -27.96 -32.25 -10.09
CA ILE A 29 -26.51 -32.30 -9.98
C ILE A 29 -25.86 -31.48 -11.10
N LEU A 30 -26.34 -31.64 -12.34
CA LEU A 30 -25.88 -30.85 -13.48
C LEU A 30 -26.14 -29.35 -13.26
N GLY A 31 -27.33 -28.98 -12.82
CA GLY A 31 -27.72 -27.59 -12.55
C GLY A 31 -26.86 -26.93 -11.48
N VAL A 32 -26.64 -27.61 -10.34
CA VAL A 32 -25.76 -27.13 -9.26
C VAL A 32 -24.32 -27.05 -9.73
N GLY A 33 -23.82 -28.06 -10.45
CA GLY A 33 -22.47 -28.06 -11.01
C GLY A 33 -22.23 -26.87 -11.93
N ALA A 34 -23.15 -26.63 -12.88
CA ALA A 34 -23.10 -25.48 -13.77
C ALA A 34 -23.16 -24.15 -13.00
N ALA A 35 -24.08 -24.02 -12.03
CA ALA A 35 -24.21 -22.82 -11.21
C ALA A 35 -22.95 -22.51 -10.41
N VAL A 36 -22.29 -23.53 -9.83
CA VAL A 36 -21.03 -23.38 -9.09
C VAL A 36 -19.91 -22.91 -10.01
N VAL A 37 -19.75 -23.52 -11.19
CA VAL A 37 -18.72 -23.11 -12.17
C VAL A 37 -18.95 -21.66 -12.60
N ILE A 38 -20.21 -21.30 -12.93
CA ILE A 38 -20.57 -19.93 -13.29
C ILE A 38 -20.28 -18.99 -12.12
N ALA A 39 -20.66 -19.30 -10.88
CA ALA A 39 -20.44 -18.43 -9.74
C ALA A 39 -18.95 -18.20 -9.42
N VAL A 40 -18.12 -19.23 -9.55
CA VAL A 40 -16.67 -19.16 -9.25
C VAL A 40 -15.92 -18.37 -10.32
N PHE A 41 -16.31 -18.51 -11.59
CA PHE A 41 -15.69 -17.83 -12.73
C PHE A 41 -16.44 -16.60 -13.22
N ALA A 42 -17.56 -16.24 -12.60
CA ALA A 42 -18.31 -15.04 -12.94
C ALA A 42 -17.39 -13.83 -12.79
N TRP A 43 -17.09 -13.24 -13.94
CA TRP A 43 -16.23 -12.08 -14.05
C TRP A 43 -17.09 -10.84 -14.20
N TRP A 44 -16.95 -9.90 -13.27
CA TRP A 44 -17.71 -8.66 -13.28
C TRP A 44 -16.78 -7.48 -13.06
N ARG A 45 -16.71 -6.57 -14.04
CA ARG A 45 -15.93 -5.32 -13.99
C ARG A 45 -14.46 -5.52 -13.56
N GLY A 46 -13.79 -6.53 -14.12
CA GLY A 46 -12.37 -6.79 -13.86
C GLY A 46 -12.08 -7.59 -12.59
N GLN A 47 -13.09 -8.09 -11.87
CA GLN A 47 -12.92 -8.91 -10.67
C GLN A 47 -13.82 -10.14 -10.69
N PHE A 48 -13.44 -11.19 -9.96
CA PHE A 48 -14.32 -12.33 -9.73
C PHE A 48 -15.40 -11.96 -8.71
N VAL A 49 -16.63 -12.45 -8.90
CA VAL A 49 -17.74 -12.22 -7.97
C VAL A 49 -17.38 -12.65 -6.54
N THR A 50 -16.61 -13.74 -6.40
CA THR A 50 -16.11 -14.21 -5.10
C THR A 50 -15.20 -13.18 -4.40
N ASP A 51 -14.32 -12.51 -5.15
CA ASP A 51 -13.48 -11.43 -4.60
C ASP A 51 -14.34 -10.22 -4.19
N MET A 52 -15.35 -9.89 -4.98
CA MET A 52 -16.26 -8.80 -4.67
C MET A 52 -17.05 -9.04 -3.38
N ILE A 53 -17.60 -10.25 -3.19
CA ILE A 53 -18.34 -10.63 -1.98
C ILE A 53 -17.40 -10.62 -0.77
N GLY A 54 -16.23 -11.26 -0.89
CA GLY A 54 -15.23 -11.28 0.18
C GLY A 54 -14.83 -9.88 0.63
N ARG A 55 -14.61 -8.96 -0.31
CA ARG A 55 -14.30 -7.56 0.02
C ARG A 55 -15.46 -6.82 0.67
N ARG A 56 -16.70 -7.06 0.25
CA ARG A 56 -17.87 -6.44 0.90
C ARG A 56 -18.05 -6.91 2.34
N LEU A 57 -17.84 -8.20 2.58
CA LEU A 57 -17.81 -8.74 3.94
C LEU A 57 -16.66 -8.10 4.72
N ALA A 58 -15.45 -8.04 4.16
CA ALA A 58 -14.30 -7.40 4.81
C ALA A 58 -14.57 -5.93 5.19
N ILE A 59 -15.20 -5.13 4.33
CA ILE A 59 -15.61 -3.75 4.64
C ILE A 59 -16.59 -3.73 5.82
N TRP A 60 -17.59 -4.63 5.81
CA TRP A 60 -18.55 -4.71 6.91
C TRP A 60 -17.84 -5.07 8.22
N LEU A 61 -16.97 -6.08 8.23
CA LEU A 61 -16.17 -6.44 9.41
C LEU A 61 -15.30 -5.25 9.87
N ARG A 62 -14.51 -4.63 8.99
CA ARG A 62 -13.60 -3.50 9.33
C ARG A 62 -14.29 -2.23 9.84
N ASN A 63 -15.57 -2.05 9.50
CA ASN A 63 -16.38 -0.95 10.03
C ASN A 63 -16.95 -1.25 11.43
N HIS A 64 -17.00 -2.51 11.85
CA HIS A 64 -17.50 -2.93 13.16
C HIS A 64 -16.38 -3.38 14.11
N SER A 65 -15.21 -3.71 13.59
CA SER A 65 -14.02 -4.07 14.38
C SER A 65 -13.28 -2.84 14.89
N LYS A 66 -12.63 -2.99 16.04
CA LYS A 66 -11.65 -2.02 16.56
C LYS A 66 -10.31 -2.17 15.83
N ALA A 67 -9.50 -1.12 15.85
CA ALA A 67 -8.16 -1.18 15.29
C ALA A 67 -7.31 -2.23 16.03
N ASP A 68 -6.55 -3.02 15.28
CA ASP A 68 -5.59 -3.96 15.85
C ASP A 68 -4.41 -3.20 16.47
N GLY A 69 -3.80 -3.83 17.48
CA GLY A 69 -2.68 -3.25 18.23
C GLY A 69 -1.38 -3.21 17.43
N HIS A 70 -0.44 -2.42 17.94
CA HIS A 70 0.93 -2.28 17.42
C HIS A 70 1.66 -3.64 17.36
N ASP A 71 2.30 -3.96 16.22
CA ASP A 71 3.19 -5.14 16.12
C ASP A 71 4.53 -4.84 16.80
N PRO A 72 4.85 -5.46 17.94
CA PRO A 72 6.07 -5.18 18.68
C PRO A 72 7.35 -5.60 17.95
N ASN A 73 7.24 -6.38 16.86
CA ASN A 73 8.41 -6.81 16.08
C ASN A 73 8.80 -5.82 14.99
N ARG A 74 8.05 -4.73 14.81
CA ARG A 74 8.26 -3.74 13.77
C ARG A 74 8.28 -2.36 14.36
N VAL A 75 9.27 -1.56 13.96
CA VAL A 75 9.37 -0.16 14.37
C VAL A 75 9.55 0.69 13.13
N THR A 76 8.74 1.75 13.03
CA THR A 76 8.89 2.80 12.01
C THR A 76 9.50 4.03 12.66
N VAL A 77 10.52 4.60 12.01
CA VAL A 77 11.02 5.95 12.31
C VAL A 77 10.63 6.85 11.16
N VAL A 78 10.11 8.03 11.47
CA VAL A 78 9.66 9.01 10.49
C VAL A 78 10.51 10.27 10.61
N LEU A 79 10.95 10.77 9.46
CA LEU A 79 11.62 12.04 9.32
C LEU A 79 10.69 12.99 8.57
N GLU A 80 10.41 14.14 9.13
CA GLU A 80 9.87 15.26 8.39
C GLU A 80 11.01 15.95 7.64
N VAL A 81 10.77 16.27 6.37
CA VAL A 81 11.76 16.85 5.47
C VAL A 81 11.21 18.16 4.93
N ASP A 82 11.91 19.24 5.21
CA ASP A 82 11.73 20.54 4.59
C ASP A 82 12.73 20.73 3.46
N ASP A 83 12.28 21.35 2.38
CA ASP A 83 13.05 21.56 1.16
C ASP A 83 13.07 23.05 0.82
N PRO A 84 13.96 23.83 1.48
CA PRO A 84 14.04 25.26 1.26
C PRO A 84 14.58 25.63 -0.14
N ALA A 85 15.19 24.69 -0.85
CA ALA A 85 15.83 24.90 -2.15
C ALA A 85 15.02 24.34 -3.33
N ASP A 86 13.85 23.73 -3.07
CA ASP A 86 12.97 23.09 -4.07
C ASP A 86 13.74 22.06 -4.94
N ILE A 87 14.64 21.31 -4.30
CA ILE A 87 15.47 20.28 -4.96
C ILE A 87 14.81 18.89 -4.99
N GLY A 88 13.88 18.65 -4.06
CA GLY A 88 13.16 17.42 -3.79
C GLY A 88 13.98 16.33 -3.11
N VAL A 89 13.29 15.31 -2.58
CA VAL A 89 13.92 14.13 -1.99
C VAL A 89 14.40 13.19 -3.09
N SER A 90 15.70 12.87 -3.07
CA SER A 90 16.27 11.89 -4.00
C SER A 90 15.77 10.47 -3.70
N LEU A 91 14.90 9.95 -4.57
CA LEU A 91 14.43 8.56 -4.47
C LEU A 91 15.55 7.51 -4.47
N PRO A 92 16.63 7.61 -5.29
CA PRO A 92 17.77 6.70 -5.21
C PRO A 92 18.47 6.70 -3.85
N LEU A 93 18.63 7.87 -3.22
CA LEU A 93 19.25 7.98 -1.90
C LEU A 93 18.42 7.23 -0.86
N VAL A 94 17.10 7.46 -0.87
CA VAL A 94 16.15 6.83 0.06
C VAL A 94 16.04 5.32 -0.19
N ALA A 95 15.97 4.91 -1.46
CA ALA A 95 15.97 3.51 -1.87
C ALA A 95 17.20 2.74 -1.35
N GLY A 96 18.36 3.38 -1.32
CA GLY A 96 19.59 2.80 -0.77
C GLY A 96 19.50 2.43 0.73
N TYR A 97 18.53 2.96 1.48
CA TYR A 97 18.30 2.61 2.88
C TYR A 97 17.45 1.34 3.07
N VAL A 98 16.98 0.69 2.00
CA VAL A 98 16.40 -0.65 2.09
C VAL A 98 17.43 -1.63 2.66
N GLU A 99 18.70 -1.49 2.28
CA GLU A 99 19.79 -2.30 2.81
C GLU A 99 21.05 -1.46 2.90
N ARG A 100 21.38 -1.00 4.11
CA ARG A 100 22.56 -0.14 4.34
C ARG A 100 23.15 -0.37 5.73
N PHE A 101 24.46 -0.26 5.83
CA PHE A 101 25.20 -0.37 7.10
C PHE A 101 24.94 -1.67 7.88
N GLY A 102 24.67 -2.77 7.18
CA GLY A 102 24.37 -4.07 7.79
C GLY A 102 22.98 -4.16 8.45
N ILE A 103 22.10 -3.18 8.20
CA ILE A 103 20.69 -3.18 8.59
C ILE A 103 19.83 -3.25 7.34
N ARG A 104 18.76 -4.03 7.42
CA ARG A 104 17.76 -4.19 6.36
C ARG A 104 16.44 -3.60 6.79
N SER A 105 15.99 -2.57 6.09
CA SER A 105 14.64 -2.05 6.27
C SER A 105 13.65 -2.97 5.58
N GLU A 106 12.53 -3.26 6.24
CA GLU A 106 11.40 -3.94 5.59
C GLU A 106 10.85 -3.06 4.47
N LYS A 107 10.72 -1.76 4.76
CA LYS A 107 10.39 -0.72 3.79
C LYS A 107 11.08 0.59 4.09
N VAL A 108 11.32 1.36 3.03
CA VAL A 108 11.62 2.79 3.11
C VAL A 108 10.62 3.51 2.22
N ARG A 109 10.00 4.59 2.70
CA ARG A 109 8.92 5.26 1.99
C ARG A 109 9.05 6.77 2.07
N VAL A 110 8.84 7.43 0.94
CA VAL A 110 8.61 8.87 0.86
C VAL A 110 7.11 9.10 0.78
N THR A 111 6.56 9.95 1.64
CA THR A 111 5.15 10.33 1.66
C THR A 111 5.04 11.83 1.57
N THR A 112 4.24 12.35 0.65
CA THR A 112 3.95 13.78 0.52
C THR A 112 2.49 14.05 0.83
N HIS A 113 2.23 15.18 1.47
CA HIS A 113 0.90 15.74 1.68
C HIS A 113 0.87 17.13 1.08
N ASP A 114 0.10 17.28 0.02
CA ASP A 114 -0.12 18.56 -0.67
C ASP A 114 -1.49 19.10 -0.24
N ARG A 115 -1.51 20.29 0.34
CA ARG A 115 -2.74 20.97 0.77
C ARG A 115 -2.59 22.47 0.71
N ASP A 116 -3.56 23.15 0.09
CA ASP A 116 -3.64 24.63 0.04
C ASP A 116 -2.34 25.29 -0.47
N GLY A 117 -1.62 24.61 -1.38
CA GLY A 117 -0.35 25.07 -1.95
C GLY A 117 0.88 24.83 -1.07
N ALA A 118 0.72 24.22 0.11
CA ALA A 118 1.82 23.75 0.94
C ALA A 118 2.05 22.24 0.75
N ARG A 119 3.31 21.84 0.66
CA ARG A 119 3.74 20.44 0.64
C ARG A 119 4.47 20.12 1.94
N THR A 120 4.07 19.03 2.59
CA THR A 120 4.84 18.42 3.67
C THR A 120 5.33 17.06 3.22
N THR A 121 6.63 16.79 3.38
CA THR A 121 7.25 15.54 2.96
C THR A 121 7.78 14.79 4.17
N TRP A 122 7.51 13.49 4.22
CA TRP A 122 8.08 12.59 5.22
C TRP A 122 8.84 11.46 4.55
N VAL A 123 10.00 11.12 5.11
CA VAL A 123 10.74 9.90 4.79
C VAL A 123 10.65 8.96 5.98
N SER A 124 10.10 7.78 5.78
CA SER A 124 9.93 6.76 6.82
C SER A 124 10.75 5.52 6.52
N LEU A 125 11.29 4.90 7.56
CA LEU A 125 11.97 3.61 7.51
C LEU A 125 11.34 2.66 8.52
N THR A 126 10.97 1.47 8.09
CA THR A 126 10.41 0.43 8.97
C THR A 126 11.39 -0.71 9.07
N LEU A 127 11.81 -1.05 10.29
CA LEU A 127 12.64 -2.21 10.57
C LEU A 127 11.78 -3.35 11.12
N ASP A 128 12.08 -4.57 10.68
CA ASP A 128 11.52 -5.81 11.22
C ASP A 128 12.62 -6.55 12.02
N ALA A 129 12.28 -6.96 13.24
CA ALA A 129 13.20 -7.65 14.14
C ALA A 129 13.73 -8.95 13.55
N ARG A 130 12.86 -9.72 12.86
CA ARG A 130 13.21 -11.06 12.34
C ARG A 130 14.25 -10.95 11.23
N SER A 131 14.09 -9.96 10.38
CA SER A 131 14.99 -9.67 9.26
C SER A 131 16.36 -9.13 9.71
N ASN A 132 16.44 -8.58 10.94
CA ASN A 132 17.65 -7.98 11.50
C ASN A 132 18.17 -8.68 12.75
N LEU A 133 17.70 -9.90 13.05
CA LEU A 133 17.94 -10.56 14.33
C LEU A 133 19.43 -10.65 14.68
N ALA A 134 20.27 -11.04 13.72
CA ALA A 134 21.71 -11.15 13.93
C ALA A 134 22.35 -9.79 14.27
N ALA A 135 21.93 -8.72 13.61
CA ALA A 135 22.43 -7.37 13.86
C ALA A 135 21.97 -6.84 15.22
N LEU A 136 20.75 -7.17 15.64
CA LEU A 136 20.22 -6.81 16.97
C LEU A 136 20.95 -7.58 18.09
N GLN A 137 21.15 -8.89 17.91
CA GLN A 137 21.88 -9.74 18.86
C GLN A 137 23.34 -9.29 19.04
N ALA A 138 23.98 -8.81 17.97
CA ALA A 138 25.34 -8.28 18.03
C ALA A 138 25.44 -6.98 18.86
N ARG A 139 24.33 -6.25 19.05
CA ARG A 139 24.28 -5.00 19.83
C ARG A 139 23.96 -5.24 21.30
N SER A 140 22.96 -6.09 21.58
CA SER A 140 22.59 -6.46 22.95
C SER A 140 21.71 -7.72 22.96
N ALA A 141 21.73 -8.44 24.09
CA ALA A 141 20.81 -9.54 24.37
C ALA A 141 19.33 -9.09 24.42
N ASP A 142 19.09 -7.80 24.70
CA ASP A 142 17.75 -7.21 24.78
C ASP A 142 17.12 -6.91 23.41
N LEU A 143 17.84 -7.17 22.30
CA LEU A 143 17.38 -6.93 20.92
C LEU A 143 16.84 -5.50 20.69
N PRO A 144 17.69 -4.47 20.79
CA PRO A 144 17.28 -3.06 20.85
C PRO A 144 16.81 -2.53 19.48
N LEU A 145 15.60 -2.93 19.08
CA LEU A 145 15.03 -2.62 17.76
C LEU A 145 14.75 -1.12 17.60
N ALA A 146 14.11 -0.50 18.59
CA ALA A 146 13.71 0.90 18.52
C ALA A 146 14.94 1.82 18.45
N GLU A 147 15.94 1.58 19.29
CA GLU A 147 17.19 2.34 19.29
C GLU A 147 17.97 2.12 18.00
N THR A 148 17.96 0.90 17.46
CA THR A 148 18.61 0.60 16.17
C THR A 148 17.92 1.34 15.02
N ALA A 149 16.58 1.39 15.02
CA ALA A 149 15.81 2.14 14.04
C ALA A 149 16.06 3.66 14.16
N GLU A 150 16.10 4.19 15.38
CA GLU A 150 16.37 5.61 15.63
C GLU A 150 17.77 6.01 15.14
N VAL A 151 18.80 5.18 15.40
CA VAL A 151 20.16 5.41 14.88
C VAL A 151 20.18 5.37 13.35
N ALA A 152 19.46 4.44 12.72
CA ALA A 152 19.33 4.39 11.27
C ALA A 152 18.65 5.65 10.71
N GLY A 153 17.60 6.13 11.38
CA GLY A 153 16.91 7.38 11.06
C GLY A 153 17.80 8.60 11.20
N ARG A 154 18.57 8.73 12.28
CA ARG A 154 19.52 9.84 12.45
C ARG A 154 20.55 9.89 11.32
N ARG A 155 21.08 8.72 10.93
CA ARG A 155 22.00 8.63 9.78
C ARG A 155 21.35 9.01 8.46
N LEU A 156 20.07 8.69 8.26
CA LEU A 156 19.32 9.13 7.09
C LEU A 156 19.12 10.65 7.11
N ALA A 157 18.74 11.21 8.26
CA ALA A 157 18.61 12.65 8.44
C ALA A 157 19.91 13.38 8.08
N ASP A 158 21.05 12.89 8.58
CA ASP A 158 22.35 13.49 8.30
C ASP A 158 22.69 13.47 6.80
N HIS A 159 22.44 12.36 6.10
CA HIS A 159 22.66 12.31 4.64
C HIS A 159 21.67 13.19 3.85
N LEU A 160 20.43 13.35 4.31
CA LEU A 160 19.48 14.28 3.68
C LEU A 160 19.94 15.74 3.88
N ARG A 161 20.48 16.07 5.06
CA ARG A 161 21.11 17.38 5.33
C ARG A 161 22.35 17.63 4.50
N GLU A 162 23.19 16.62 4.29
CA GLU A 162 24.31 16.70 3.35
C GLU A 162 23.85 16.96 1.91
N ALA A 163 22.64 16.51 1.55
CA ALA A 163 22.00 16.79 0.28
C ALA A 163 21.26 18.14 0.23
N ALA A 164 21.47 19.02 1.21
CA ALA A 164 20.86 20.35 1.33
C ALA A 164 19.35 20.39 1.65
N LEU A 165 18.79 19.30 2.18
CA LEU A 165 17.44 19.26 2.77
C LEU A 165 17.51 19.51 4.28
N ASP A 166 16.46 20.01 4.91
CA ASP A 166 16.36 19.95 6.38
C ASP A 166 15.52 18.75 6.79
N ALA A 167 16.08 17.83 7.57
CA ALA A 167 15.42 16.59 7.93
C ALA A 167 15.46 16.40 9.45
N VAL A 168 14.30 16.16 10.08
CA VAL A 168 14.17 16.00 11.53
C VAL A 168 13.30 14.79 11.85
N ILE A 169 13.71 13.98 12.84
CA ILE A 169 12.89 12.86 13.31
C ILE A 169 11.69 13.40 14.07
N VAL A 170 10.50 12.89 13.75
CA VAL A 170 9.23 13.29 14.37
C VAL A 170 8.49 12.08 14.93
N ASP A 171 7.88 12.24 16.11
CA ASP A 171 7.10 11.18 16.77
C ASP A 171 5.61 11.24 16.42
N ALA A 172 5.12 12.40 15.98
CA ALA A 172 3.74 12.61 15.61
C ALA A 172 3.66 13.14 14.18
N VAL A 173 2.84 12.50 13.36
CA VAL A 173 2.59 12.88 11.97
C VAL A 173 1.11 13.06 11.73
N THR A 174 0.78 13.88 10.74
CA THR A 174 -0.58 13.98 10.24
C THR A 174 -0.91 12.68 9.49
N ALA A 175 -2.03 12.06 9.83
CA ALA A 175 -2.52 10.87 9.13
C ALA A 175 -3.52 11.25 8.01
N PRO A 176 -3.62 10.46 6.93
CA PRO A 176 -4.59 10.72 5.86
C PRO A 176 -6.06 10.65 6.31
N LEU A 177 -6.36 9.93 7.40
CA LEU A 177 -7.71 9.66 7.89
C LEU A 177 -8.05 10.55 9.09
N CYS A 178 -9.17 11.26 9.01
CA CYS A 178 -9.75 11.95 10.17
C CYS A 178 -10.60 11.00 11.03
N PRO A 179 -11.02 11.42 12.24
CA PRO A 179 -11.92 10.62 13.08
C PRO A 179 -13.27 10.26 12.41
N ASN A 180 -14.01 9.33 13.04
CA ASN A 180 -15.29 8.80 12.55
C ASN A 180 -15.23 8.11 11.17
N VAL A 181 -14.15 7.37 10.94
CA VAL A 181 -13.88 6.61 9.72
C VAL A 181 -14.94 5.57 9.41
N ARG A 182 -15.51 5.64 8.20
CA ARG A 182 -16.38 4.61 7.61
C ARG A 182 -15.95 4.26 6.19
N GLU A 183 -15.54 3.01 5.99
CA GLU A 183 -15.16 2.51 4.67
C GLU A 183 -16.40 2.28 3.78
N LYS A 184 -16.31 2.78 2.55
CA LYS A 184 -17.24 2.50 1.43
C LYS A 184 -16.50 1.72 0.35
N TRP A 185 -17.23 1.35 -0.70
CA TRP A 185 -16.66 0.56 -1.80
C TRP A 185 -15.56 1.28 -2.59
N SER A 186 -15.71 2.58 -2.83
CA SER A 186 -14.78 3.37 -3.65
C SER A 186 -13.90 4.35 -2.86
N GLY A 187 -14.19 4.60 -1.58
CA GLY A 187 -13.41 5.48 -0.72
C GLY A 187 -13.77 5.28 0.76
N VAL A 188 -13.24 6.15 1.61
CA VAL A 188 -13.56 6.26 3.03
C VAL A 188 -14.26 7.60 3.27
N VAL A 189 -15.25 7.62 4.15
CA VAL A 189 -15.87 8.85 4.64
C VAL A 189 -15.46 9.04 6.09
N ASP A 190 -15.00 10.23 6.45
CA ASP A 190 -14.61 10.64 7.79
C ASP A 190 -15.11 12.06 8.07
N ASP A 191 -14.77 12.63 9.23
CA ASP A 191 -15.20 13.99 9.62
C ASP A 191 -14.67 15.10 8.68
N CYS A 192 -13.63 14.80 7.89
CA CYS A 192 -13.00 15.73 6.95
C CYS A 192 -13.51 15.51 5.50
N GLY A 193 -14.61 14.80 5.31
CA GLY A 193 -15.21 14.53 4.00
C GLY A 193 -14.99 13.10 3.52
N ALA A 194 -14.67 12.94 2.24
CA ALA A 194 -14.37 11.64 1.64
C ALA A 194 -12.94 11.60 1.12
N ILE A 195 -12.27 10.45 1.24
CA ILE A 195 -10.94 10.24 0.70
C ILE A 195 -10.88 8.89 -0.03
N SER A 196 -10.30 8.90 -1.24
CA SER A 196 -10.19 7.72 -2.09
C SER A 196 -8.74 7.52 -2.48
N ALA A 197 -8.21 6.32 -2.23
CA ALA A 197 -6.87 5.91 -2.61
C ALA A 197 -6.86 5.08 -3.90
N TYR A 198 -5.79 5.26 -4.66
CA TYR A 198 -5.53 4.68 -5.97
C TYR A 198 -4.08 4.19 -6.03
N GLY A 199 -3.84 3.06 -6.69
CA GLY A 199 -2.48 2.62 -6.99
C GLY A 199 -1.96 3.34 -8.23
N ILE A 200 -0.73 3.83 -8.18
CA ILE A 200 -0.03 4.39 -9.33
C ILE A 200 0.80 3.26 -9.95
N PRO A 201 0.63 2.92 -11.24
CA PRO A 201 1.49 1.94 -11.89
C PRO A 201 2.94 2.40 -11.88
N VAL A 202 3.85 1.49 -11.50
CA VAL A 202 5.29 1.71 -11.52
C VAL A 202 5.81 1.19 -12.85
N ASP A 203 5.95 2.11 -13.80
CA ASP A 203 6.51 1.88 -15.14
C ASP A 203 7.30 3.14 -15.56
N ASP A 204 7.76 3.19 -16.81
CA ASP A 204 8.56 4.31 -17.34
C ASP A 204 7.82 5.66 -17.38
N ARG A 205 6.52 5.71 -17.04
CA ARG A 205 5.70 6.94 -16.99
C ARG A 205 5.32 7.34 -15.56
N LEU A 206 6.02 6.82 -14.57
CA LEU A 206 5.73 7.10 -13.15
C LEU A 206 5.90 8.59 -12.83
N ASP A 207 6.94 9.21 -13.35
CA ASP A 207 7.23 10.65 -13.24
C ASP A 207 6.06 11.51 -13.73
N GLU A 208 5.61 11.29 -14.97
CA GLU A 208 4.50 12.02 -15.58
C GLU A 208 3.22 11.91 -14.71
N ARG A 209 2.96 10.72 -14.16
CA ARG A 209 1.77 10.50 -13.31
C ARG A 209 1.90 11.17 -11.95
N LEU A 210 3.08 11.18 -11.35
CA LEU A 210 3.31 11.88 -10.08
C LEU A 210 3.15 13.39 -10.26
N GLU A 211 3.69 13.96 -11.33
CA GLU A 211 3.49 15.37 -11.68
C GLU A 211 2.00 15.69 -11.89
N GLU A 212 1.26 14.85 -12.61
CA GLU A 212 -0.19 15.02 -12.81
C GLU A 212 -0.97 14.96 -11.48
N VAL A 213 -0.60 14.04 -10.58
CA VAL A 213 -1.17 13.91 -9.23
C VAL A 213 -0.89 15.15 -8.39
N TRP A 214 0.34 15.66 -8.40
CA TRP A 214 0.72 16.85 -7.63
C TRP A 214 0.18 18.16 -8.21
N SER A 215 -0.22 18.18 -9.48
CA SER A 215 -0.89 19.33 -10.09
C SER A 215 -2.35 19.50 -9.65
N GLN A 216 -2.90 18.52 -8.92
CA GLN A 216 -4.27 18.58 -8.42
C GLN A 216 -4.43 19.64 -7.33
N GLN A 217 -5.50 20.43 -7.42
CA GLN A 217 -5.80 21.47 -6.42
C GLN A 217 -6.42 20.92 -5.13
N GLN A 218 -6.88 19.66 -5.13
CA GLN A 218 -7.45 19.06 -3.94
C GLN A 218 -6.33 18.61 -3.00
N GLU A 219 -6.67 18.48 -1.71
CA GLU A 219 -5.77 17.84 -0.75
C GLU A 219 -5.40 16.43 -1.25
N THR A 220 -4.10 16.22 -1.43
CA THR A 220 -3.52 15.04 -2.07
C THR A 220 -2.46 14.44 -1.17
N TRP A 221 -2.54 13.12 -1.00
CA TRP A 221 -1.52 12.32 -0.35
C TRP A 221 -0.86 11.44 -1.40
N THR A 222 0.46 11.40 -1.44
CA THR A 222 1.20 10.51 -2.35
C THR A 222 2.24 9.76 -1.54
N ALA A 223 2.47 8.48 -1.86
CA ALA A 223 3.56 7.72 -1.28
C ALA A 223 4.24 6.82 -2.31
N VAL A 224 5.56 6.79 -2.23
CA VAL A 224 6.43 5.86 -2.96
C VAL A 224 7.16 5.01 -1.92
N GLU A 225 6.98 3.70 -1.99
CA GLU A 225 7.55 2.72 -1.05
C GLU A 225 8.54 1.80 -1.77
N PHE A 226 9.72 1.65 -1.19
CA PHE A 226 10.78 0.74 -1.61
C PHE A 226 10.89 -0.42 -0.63
N THR A 227 11.00 -1.64 -1.16
CA THR A 227 11.24 -2.87 -0.38
C THR A 227 12.17 -3.81 -1.13
N GLY A 228 12.57 -4.92 -0.51
CA GLY A 228 13.36 -5.97 -1.17
C GLY A 228 14.76 -6.09 -0.59
N THR A 229 15.76 -6.17 -1.47
CA THR A 229 17.20 -6.17 -1.14
C THR A 229 17.93 -5.25 -2.11
N ALA A 230 19.20 -4.93 -1.82
CA ALA A 230 20.00 -4.08 -2.70
C ALA A 230 20.10 -4.60 -4.15
N GLY A 231 20.04 -5.93 -4.36
CA GLY A 231 20.10 -6.56 -5.69
C GLY A 231 18.75 -6.85 -6.34
N ALA A 232 17.64 -6.69 -5.61
CA ALA A 232 16.28 -7.00 -6.08
C ALA A 232 15.28 -6.02 -5.45
N LEU A 233 15.53 -4.73 -5.70
CA LEU A 233 14.71 -3.64 -5.19
C LEU A 233 13.40 -3.56 -5.97
N VAL A 234 12.28 -3.47 -5.23
CA VAL A 234 10.95 -3.29 -5.81
C VAL A 234 10.25 -2.10 -5.20
N MET A 235 9.36 -1.48 -5.97
CA MET A 235 8.66 -0.26 -5.62
C MET A 235 7.15 -0.42 -5.75
N ALA A 236 6.42 0.27 -4.89
CA ALA A 236 4.99 0.52 -5.01
C ALA A 236 4.71 2.02 -4.88
N ALA A 237 3.70 2.51 -5.59
CA ALA A 237 3.27 3.90 -5.51
C ALA A 237 1.74 4.01 -5.34
N VAL A 238 1.31 4.94 -4.50
CA VAL A 238 -0.10 5.17 -4.15
C VAL A 238 -0.33 6.67 -4.07
N CYS A 239 -1.52 7.11 -4.50
CA CYS A 239 -2.03 8.43 -4.14
C CYS A 239 -3.43 8.33 -3.56
N ALA A 240 -3.83 9.35 -2.83
CA ALA A 240 -5.19 9.53 -2.35
C ALA A 240 -5.62 10.99 -2.47
N PHE A 241 -6.86 11.19 -2.88
CA PHE A 241 -7.46 12.51 -3.02
C PHE A 241 -8.59 12.67 -2.04
N ARG A 242 -8.60 13.81 -1.34
CA ARG A 242 -9.71 14.20 -0.48
C ARG A 242 -10.71 15.04 -1.26
N THR A 243 -11.97 14.66 -1.19
CA THR A 243 -13.09 15.28 -1.88
C THR A 243 -14.27 15.46 -0.92
N PRO A 244 -15.20 16.40 -1.20
CA PRO A 244 -16.39 16.56 -0.37
C PRO A 244 -17.26 15.30 -0.32
N GLU A 245 -17.32 14.54 -1.42
CA GLU A 245 -18.10 13.30 -1.54
C GLU A 245 -17.32 12.17 -2.21
N PRO A 246 -17.64 10.88 -1.96
CA PRO A 246 -16.93 9.75 -2.54
C PRO A 246 -17.07 9.67 -4.08
N VAL A 247 -15.95 9.79 -4.77
CA VAL A 247 -15.88 9.61 -6.23
C VAL A 247 -15.90 8.13 -6.60
N ARG A 248 -16.72 7.74 -7.58
CA ARG A 248 -16.84 6.33 -8.04
C ARG A 248 -15.83 5.96 -9.12
N GLY A 249 -15.30 6.96 -9.83
CA GLY A 249 -14.36 6.83 -10.94
C GLY A 249 -12.90 6.99 -10.52
N VAL A 250 -12.03 6.93 -11.53
CA VAL A 250 -10.63 7.30 -11.40
C VAL A 250 -10.52 8.77 -11.82
N PRO A 251 -9.93 9.65 -11.00
CA PRO A 251 -9.83 11.08 -11.33
C PRO A 251 -8.83 11.34 -12.46
N LEU A 252 -7.76 10.55 -12.54
CA LEU A 252 -6.66 10.71 -13.50
C LEU A 252 -6.45 9.45 -14.34
N THR A 253 -5.94 9.62 -15.54
CA THR A 253 -5.72 8.48 -16.45
C THR A 253 -4.59 7.59 -15.94
N GLY A 254 -4.75 6.27 -16.04
CA GLY A 254 -3.71 5.31 -15.67
C GLY A 254 -3.67 4.92 -14.18
N LEU A 255 -4.33 5.64 -13.29
CA LEU A 255 -4.46 5.21 -11.89
C LEU A 255 -5.36 3.97 -11.75
N THR A 256 -5.05 3.12 -10.78
CA THR A 256 -5.77 1.86 -10.56
C THR A 256 -6.67 1.94 -9.31
N THR A 257 -7.96 1.64 -9.47
CA THR A 257 -8.87 1.64 -8.32
C THR A 257 -8.61 0.44 -7.40
N ARG A 258 -8.60 0.67 -6.08
CA ARG A 258 -8.48 -0.38 -5.06
C ARG A 258 -9.79 -0.58 -4.31
N ARG A 259 -10.86 -0.80 -5.07
CA ARG A 259 -12.24 -0.92 -4.54
C ARG A 259 -12.35 -2.01 -3.47
N GLY A 260 -12.97 -1.66 -2.35
CA GLY A 260 -13.16 -2.50 -1.18
C GLY A 260 -11.90 -2.78 -0.35
N LEU A 261 -10.82 -2.00 -0.56
CA LEU A 261 -9.57 -2.04 0.21
C LEU A 261 -9.10 -0.63 0.58
N GLN A 262 -10.04 0.32 0.69
CA GLN A 262 -9.73 1.74 0.83
C GLN A 262 -9.21 2.08 2.22
N LYS A 263 -9.87 1.59 3.27
CA LYS A 263 -9.43 1.86 4.66
C LYS A 263 -8.05 1.25 4.97
N PRO A 264 -7.75 -0.03 4.64
CA PRO A 264 -6.40 -0.57 4.81
C PRO A 264 -5.35 0.18 4.01
N LEU A 265 -5.66 0.58 2.77
CA LEU A 265 -4.71 1.32 1.93
C LEU A 265 -4.41 2.71 2.49
N LEU A 266 -5.42 3.42 2.98
CA LEU A 266 -5.27 4.74 3.59
C LEU A 266 -4.60 4.68 4.97
N ALA A 267 -4.88 3.65 5.77
CA ALA A 267 -4.15 3.40 7.01
C ALA A 267 -2.67 3.08 6.70
N ALA A 268 -2.42 2.23 5.70
CA ALA A 268 -1.08 1.91 5.25
C ALA A 268 -0.34 3.13 4.68
N LEU A 269 -1.04 4.11 4.11
CA LEU A 269 -0.49 5.34 3.53
C LEU A 269 0.07 6.30 4.58
N SER A 270 -0.35 6.20 5.85
CA SER A 270 0.17 7.04 6.93
C SER A 270 1.71 6.91 7.06
N PRO A 271 2.47 8.01 7.24
CA PRO A 271 3.94 7.95 7.30
C PRO A 271 4.49 7.05 8.41
N ASP A 272 3.79 6.97 9.54
CA ASP A 272 4.14 6.16 10.72
C ASP A 272 3.69 4.69 10.62
N SER A 273 2.89 4.35 9.60
CA SER A 273 2.39 2.99 9.42
C SER A 273 3.53 1.98 9.24
N VAL A 274 3.43 0.85 9.93
CA VAL A 274 4.30 -0.33 9.71
C VAL A 274 3.84 -1.18 8.53
N GLU A 275 2.61 -0.98 8.07
CA GLU A 275 2.00 -1.76 6.98
C GLU A 275 2.53 -1.32 5.61
N LEU A 276 2.67 -2.30 4.74
CA LEU A 276 3.08 -2.12 3.35
C LEU A 276 1.96 -1.48 2.52
N LEU A 277 2.31 -0.72 1.49
CA LEU A 277 1.33 -0.23 0.52
C LEU A 277 0.73 -1.43 -0.22
N GLY A 278 -0.52 -1.80 0.11
CA GLY A 278 -1.22 -3.01 -0.37
C GLY A 278 -1.61 -2.98 -1.86
N VAL A 279 -0.70 -2.54 -2.73
CA VAL A 279 -0.78 -2.46 -4.19
C VAL A 279 0.31 -3.33 -4.82
N PRO A 280 0.21 -3.67 -6.13
CA PRO A 280 1.27 -4.39 -6.82
C PRO A 280 2.61 -3.66 -6.71
N ARG A 281 3.67 -4.44 -6.62
CA ARG A 281 5.05 -3.96 -6.58
C ARG A 281 5.74 -4.40 -7.84
N GLU A 282 6.46 -3.48 -8.45
CA GLU A 282 7.23 -3.76 -9.66
C GLU A 282 8.71 -3.49 -9.39
N PRO A 283 9.62 -4.10 -10.16
CA PRO A 283 11.02 -3.73 -10.13
C PRO A 283 11.20 -2.23 -10.32
N VAL A 284 12.19 -1.66 -9.64
CA VAL A 284 12.49 -0.23 -9.80
C VAL A 284 12.87 0.06 -11.26
N PRO A 285 12.23 1.03 -11.93
CA PRO A 285 12.57 1.39 -13.29
C PRO A 285 13.98 1.99 -13.36
N SER A 286 14.66 1.76 -14.49
CA SER A 286 16.04 2.16 -14.73
C SER A 286 16.28 3.67 -14.57
N GLY A 287 15.23 4.48 -14.78
CA GLY A 287 15.24 5.95 -14.69
C GLY A 287 15.06 6.53 -13.28
N LEU A 288 15.11 5.73 -12.20
CA LEU A 288 14.92 6.24 -10.82
C LEU A 288 15.86 7.41 -10.47
N ALA A 289 17.05 7.47 -11.08
CA ALA A 289 18.01 8.56 -10.88
C ALA A 289 17.46 9.95 -11.24
N GLU A 290 16.45 10.03 -12.11
CA GLU A 290 15.84 11.27 -12.60
C GLU A 290 14.65 11.73 -11.74
N LEU A 291 14.15 10.88 -10.83
CA LEU A 291 13.00 11.16 -9.97
C LEU A 291 13.35 12.00 -8.72
N SER A 292 14.18 13.03 -8.86
CA SER A 292 14.61 13.85 -7.72
C SER A 292 13.55 14.82 -7.18
N ARG A 293 12.42 15.02 -7.87
CA ARG A 293 11.38 16.01 -7.51
C ARG A 293 10.21 15.45 -6.68
N THR A 294 10.46 14.55 -5.73
CA THR A 294 9.43 14.14 -4.75
C THR A 294 9.45 15.02 -3.51
#